data_AF-A0A510PPT2-F1
#
_entry.id   AF-A0A510PPT2-F1
#
_cell.length_a   1.000
_cell.length_b   1.000
_cell.length_c   1.000
_cell.angle_alpha   90.00
_cell.angle_beta   90.00
_cell.angle_gamma   90.00
#
_symmetry.space_group_name_H-M   'P 1'
#
loop_
_entity.id
_entity.type
_entity.pdbx_description
1 polymer ?
#
loop_
_entity_poly.entity_id
_entity_poly.type
_entity_poly.pdbx_seq_one_letter_code
_entity_poly.pdbx_strand_id
1 'polypeptide(L)'
;MIQGFMAMPADENNWGGGVYLFGNFFKTGIVVIHQLPVNEDTLWLRVLGKGGTQKRAVEELVELPERNPFRFFVTWYGSIGGHKSTKSLSGKRLN
;
A
#
# COMPACT_ATOMS: atom_id res chain seq x y z
N MET A 1 18.21 10.90 -2.77
CA MET A 1 18.26 9.78 -1.80
C MET A 1 18.60 8.46 -2.49
N ILE A 2 17.76 7.97 -3.41
CA ILE A 2 18.00 6.72 -4.17
C ILE A 2 19.30 6.70 -5.00
N GLN A 3 19.71 7.83 -5.57
CA GLN A 3 20.99 7.95 -6.29
C GLN A 3 22.22 7.66 -5.41
N GLY A 4 22.14 7.89 -4.09
CA GLY A 4 23.22 7.58 -3.16
C GLY A 4 23.44 6.09 -2.94
N PHE A 5 22.46 5.26 -3.33
CA PHE A 5 22.52 3.81 -3.28
C PHE A 5 22.99 3.19 -4.61
N MET A 6 23.37 4.00 -5.62
CA MET A 6 23.68 3.53 -6.98
C MET A 6 22.56 2.68 -7.60
N ALA A 7 21.31 2.85 -7.15
CA ALA A 7 20.16 2.17 -7.74
C ALA A 7 19.75 2.90 -9.02
N MET A 8 19.60 2.15 -10.11
CA MET A 8 19.18 2.66 -11.42
C MET A 8 17.70 2.39 -11.64
N PRO A 9 16.98 3.26 -12.39
CA PRO A 9 15.60 2.97 -12.76
C PRO A 9 15.54 1.63 -13.48
N ALA A 10 14.56 0.82 -13.10
CA ALA A 10 14.30 -0.45 -13.77
C ALA A 10 13.80 -0.18 -15.21
N ASP A 11 14.07 -1.12 -16.11
CA ASP A 11 13.59 -1.04 -17.49
C ASP A 11 12.06 -0.97 -17.54
N GLU A 12 11.53 0.04 -18.22
CA GLU A 12 10.08 0.32 -18.29
C GLU A 12 9.28 -0.79 -18.99
N ASN A 13 9.93 -1.58 -19.86
CA ASN A 13 9.27 -2.70 -20.54
C ASN A 13 8.95 -3.85 -19.58
N ASN A 14 9.70 -3.97 -18.49
CA ASN A 14 9.57 -5.05 -17.51
C ASN A 14 9.04 -4.55 -16.16
N TRP A 15 9.20 -3.27 -15.85
CA TRP A 15 8.88 -2.69 -14.56
C TRP A 15 8.19 -1.33 -14.70
N GLY A 16 7.16 -1.09 -13.88
CA GLY A 16 6.53 0.22 -13.82
C GLY A 16 7.41 1.29 -13.15
N GLY A 17 7.02 2.56 -13.32
CA GLY A 17 7.67 3.68 -12.64
C GLY A 17 7.72 3.51 -11.12
N GLY A 18 8.80 3.98 -10.49
CA GLY A 18 9.02 3.87 -9.05
C GLY A 18 9.78 2.61 -8.60
N VAL A 19 10.20 1.74 -9.53
CA VAL A 19 11.06 0.59 -9.25
C VAL A 19 12.50 0.89 -9.67
N TYR A 20 13.44 0.66 -8.76
CA TYR A 20 14.87 0.88 -8.98
C TYR A 20 15.64 -0.38 -8.63
N LEU A 21 16.53 -0.82 -9.51
CA LEU A 21 17.33 -2.03 -9.32
C LEU A 21 18.78 -1.68 -9.01
N PHE A 22 19.40 -2.51 -8.19
CA PHE A 22 20.85 -2.46 -7.95
C PHE A 22 21.60 -3.31 -8.97
N GLY A 23 22.94 -3.17 -8.97
CA GLY A 23 23.81 -4.04 -9.76
C GLY A 23 23.49 -5.53 -9.55
N ASN A 24 23.64 -6.30 -10.62
CA ASN A 24 23.15 -7.69 -10.73
C ASN A 24 23.66 -8.64 -9.63
N PHE A 25 24.77 -8.29 -8.97
CA PHE A 25 25.35 -9.04 -7.86
C PHE A 25 24.47 -9.02 -6.61
N PHE A 26 23.80 -7.89 -6.30
CA PHE A 26 23.01 -7.73 -5.08
C PHE A 26 21.60 -8.34 -5.18
N LYS A 27 21.10 -8.57 -6.40
CA LYS A 27 19.73 -9.10 -6.66
C LYS A 27 18.64 -8.37 -5.83
N THR A 28 18.83 -7.08 -5.62
CA THR A 28 18.00 -6.24 -4.75
C THR A 28 17.42 -5.09 -5.57
N GLY A 29 16.29 -4.54 -5.13
CA GLY A 29 15.69 -3.32 -5.66
C GLY A 29 15.05 -2.46 -4.57
N ILE A 30 14.88 -1.18 -4.86
CA ILE A 30 14.10 -0.23 -4.06
C ILE A 30 12.79 0.05 -4.79
N VAL A 31 11.69 -0.04 -4.06
CA VAL A 31 10.36 0.36 -4.54
C VAL A 31 9.93 1.64 -3.84
N VAL A 32 9.69 2.68 -4.62
CA VAL A 32 9.22 3.99 -4.14
C VAL A 32 7.69 4.03 -4.25
N ILE A 33 7.01 3.66 -3.17
CA ILE A 33 5.56 3.45 -3.14
C ILE A 33 4.75 4.66 -3.66
N HIS A 34 5.20 5.88 -3.39
CA HIS A 34 4.48 7.09 -3.81
C HIS A 34 4.70 7.47 -5.29
N GLN A 35 5.63 6.82 -5.99
CA GLN A 35 5.88 6.99 -7.43
C GLN A 35 5.22 5.87 -8.26
N LEU A 36 4.69 4.84 -7.61
CA LEU A 36 4.03 3.75 -8.31
C LEU A 36 2.79 4.27 -9.06
N PRO A 37 2.54 3.77 -10.28
CA PRO A 37 1.34 4.11 -11.03
C PRO A 37 0.08 3.74 -10.25
N VAL A 38 -1.02 4.42 -10.52
CA VAL A 38 -2.32 4.12 -9.88
C VAL A 38 -3.06 3.10 -10.74
N ASN A 39 -2.84 1.82 -10.45
CA ASN A 39 -3.50 0.68 -11.08
C ASN A 39 -3.59 -0.53 -10.14
N GLU A 40 -4.29 -1.59 -10.57
CA GLU A 40 -4.49 -2.81 -9.77
C GLU A 40 -3.18 -3.56 -9.47
N ASP A 41 -2.24 -3.59 -10.42
CA ASP A 41 -0.97 -4.33 -10.30
C ASP A 41 -0.08 -3.81 -9.16
N THR A 42 -0.16 -2.52 -8.87
CA THR A 42 0.64 -1.87 -7.80
C THR A 42 -0.13 -1.66 -6.51
N LEU A 43 -1.42 -2.01 -6.49
CA LEU A 43 -2.33 -1.71 -5.39
C LEU A 43 -1.81 -2.22 -4.04
N TRP A 44 -1.29 -3.45 -4.00
CA TRP A 44 -0.72 -4.05 -2.79
C TRP A 44 0.42 -3.26 -2.21
N LEU A 45 1.35 -2.86 -3.06
CA LEU A 45 2.51 -2.09 -2.64
C LEU A 45 2.07 -0.71 -2.13
N ARG A 46 1.03 -0.11 -2.72
CA ARG A 46 0.46 1.17 -2.29
C ARG A 46 -0.30 1.08 -0.96
N VAL A 47 -0.94 -0.04 -0.65
CA VAL A 47 -1.56 -0.31 0.67
C VAL A 47 -0.53 -0.33 1.80
N LEU A 48 0.68 -0.82 1.54
CA LEU A 48 1.79 -0.83 2.50
C LEU A 48 2.42 0.56 2.72
N GLY A 49 2.03 1.56 1.92
CA GLY A 49 2.47 2.93 2.06
C GLY A 49 1.93 3.61 3.33
N LYS A 50 2.11 4.93 3.39
CA LYS A 50 1.59 5.75 4.49
C LYS A 50 0.89 6.99 3.94
N GLY A 51 -0.07 7.50 4.71
CA GLY A 51 -0.75 8.76 4.41
C GLY A 51 -1.66 8.67 3.19
N GLY A 52 -1.57 9.65 2.28
CA GLY A 52 -2.49 9.78 1.15
C GLY A 52 -2.46 8.61 0.17
N THR A 53 -1.29 8.03 -0.09
CA THR A 53 -1.14 6.88 -0.99
C THR A 53 -1.84 5.65 -0.45
N GLN A 54 -1.71 5.37 0.86
CA GLN A 54 -2.38 4.26 1.51
C GLN A 54 -3.91 4.46 1.52
N LYS A 55 -4.38 5.66 1.85
CA LYS A 55 -5.81 5.96 1.90
C LYS A 55 -6.48 5.67 0.54
N ARG A 56 -5.91 6.18 -0.55
CA ARG A 56 -6.43 5.93 -1.91
C ARG A 56 -6.38 4.44 -2.27
N ALA A 57 -5.28 3.75 -1.95
CA ALA A 57 -5.16 2.33 -2.23
C ALA A 57 -6.19 1.48 -1.45
N VAL A 58 -6.54 1.89 -0.22
CA VAL A 58 -7.62 1.24 0.55
C VAL A 58 -8.98 1.52 -0.08
N GLU A 59 -9.25 2.75 -0.53
CA GLU A 59 -10.49 3.11 -1.24
C GLU A 59 -10.66 2.27 -2.53
N GLU A 60 -9.64 2.23 -3.38
CA GLU A 60 -9.59 1.38 -4.59
C GLU A 60 -9.83 -0.11 -4.28
N LEU A 61 -9.30 -0.59 -3.15
CA LEU A 61 -9.42 -1.99 -2.75
C LEU A 61 -10.82 -2.37 -2.21
N VAL A 62 -11.54 -1.41 -1.64
CA VAL A 62 -12.95 -1.60 -1.23
C VAL A 62 -13.86 -1.70 -2.45
N GLU A 63 -13.50 -1.06 -3.57
CA GLU A 63 -14.24 -1.11 -4.83
C GLU A 63 -14.04 -2.43 -5.60
N LEU A 64 -12.96 -3.18 -5.32
CA LEU A 64 -12.71 -4.48 -5.94
C LEU A 64 -13.79 -5.53 -5.57
N PRO A 65 -14.06 -6.52 -6.45
CA PRO A 65 -15.01 -7.60 -6.16
C PRO A 65 -14.70 -8.32 -4.85
N GLU A 66 -15.74 -8.74 -4.11
CA GLU A 66 -15.60 -9.37 -2.79
C GLU A 66 -14.75 -10.65 -2.79
N ARG A 67 -14.69 -11.36 -3.91
CA ARG A 67 -13.86 -12.56 -4.06
C ARG A 67 -12.39 -12.27 -4.38
N ASN A 68 -12.00 -11.01 -4.50
CA ASN A 68 -10.61 -10.67 -4.74
C ASN A 68 -9.78 -11.00 -3.48
N PRO A 69 -8.74 -11.87 -3.57
CA PRO A 69 -7.92 -12.27 -2.41
C PRO A 69 -7.34 -11.07 -1.66
N PHE A 70 -7.15 -9.98 -2.38
CA PHE A 70 -6.63 -8.74 -1.85
C PHE A 70 -7.58 -8.02 -0.89
N ARG A 71 -8.89 -8.11 -1.15
CA ARG A 71 -9.91 -7.49 -0.29
C ARG A 71 -9.98 -8.13 1.10
N PHE A 72 -9.67 -9.43 1.20
CA PHE A 72 -9.67 -10.16 2.46
C PHE A 72 -8.58 -9.67 3.43
N PHE A 73 -7.37 -9.40 2.92
CA PHE A 73 -6.26 -9.05 3.80
C PHE A 73 -6.42 -7.66 4.42
N VAL A 74 -6.87 -6.64 3.69
CA VAL A 74 -7.09 -5.30 4.28
C VAL A 74 -8.25 -5.29 5.28
N THR A 75 -9.34 -6.01 5.00
CA THR A 75 -10.46 -6.09 5.94
C THR A 75 -10.04 -6.80 7.23
N TRP A 76 -9.23 -7.85 7.15
CA TRP A 76 -8.68 -8.54 8.32
C TRP A 76 -7.61 -7.69 9.05
N TYR A 77 -6.66 -7.08 8.34
CA TYR A 77 -5.60 -6.25 8.93
C TYR A 77 -6.14 -4.95 9.58
N GLY A 78 -7.17 -4.35 8.97
CA GLY A 78 -7.89 -3.22 9.56
C GLY A 78 -8.69 -3.61 10.81
N SER A 79 -9.22 -4.84 10.84
CA SER A 79 -9.96 -5.35 12.00
C SER A 79 -9.06 -5.75 13.17
N ILE A 80 -7.84 -6.25 12.94
CA ILE A 80 -6.87 -6.59 14.00
C ILE A 80 -6.09 -5.36 14.50
N GLY A 81 -5.89 -4.34 13.65
CA GLY A 81 -5.25 -3.07 14.03
C GLY A 81 -6.15 -2.11 14.81
N GLY A 82 -7.44 -2.44 14.95
CA GLY A 82 -8.50 -1.60 15.51
C GLY A 82 -8.70 -1.65 17.03
N HIS A 83 -7.75 -2.16 17.83
CA HIS A 83 -7.85 -2.03 19.29
C HIS A 83 -7.09 -0.81 19.82
N LYS A 84 -7.64 0.39 19.59
CA LYS A 84 -7.66 1.48 20.60
C LYS A 84 -8.93 2.32 20.47
N SER A 85 -9.75 2.22 21.51
CA SER A 85 -10.82 3.13 21.92
C SER A 85 -10.57 4.60 21.55
N THR A 86 -11.56 5.23 20.87
CA THR A 86 -12.15 6.53 21.24
C THR A 86 -13.25 6.92 20.23
N LYS A 87 -14.44 6.36 20.40
CA LYS A 87 -15.65 7.19 20.36
C LYS A 87 -16.49 6.85 21.57
N SER A 88 -16.29 7.67 22.59
CA SER A 88 -17.30 7.99 23.60
C SER A 88 -18.66 8.16 22.92
N LEU A 89 -19.54 7.18 23.12
CA LEU A 89 -20.98 7.41 23.12
C LEU A 89 -21.41 7.44 24.59
N SER A 90 -20.98 8.51 25.26
CA SER A 90 -21.67 9.04 26.42
C SER A 90 -23.10 9.39 26.02
N GLY A 91 -24.09 8.83 26.73
CA GLY A 91 -25.43 9.39 26.76
C GLY A 91 -26.55 8.62 26.04
N LYS A 92 -26.65 7.30 26.20
CA LYS A 92 -27.99 6.66 26.18
C LYS A 92 -28.40 6.39 27.62
N ARG A 93 -29.08 7.38 28.17
CA ARG A 93 -29.83 7.31 29.41
C ARG A 93 -30.99 6.35 29.17
N LEU A 94 -30.95 5.19 29.84
CA LEU A 94 -32.11 4.33 30.00
C LEU A 94 -33.11 5.10 30.89
N ASN A 95 -34.13 5.65 30.24
CA ASN A 95 -35.49 5.73 30.74
C ASN A 95 -36.42 5.76 29.53
#